data_AF-A0A941HKC5-F1
#
_entry.id   AF-A0A941HKC5-F1
#
_cell.length_a   1.000
_cell.length_b   1.000
_cell.length_c   1.000
_cell.angle_alpha   90.00
_cell.angle_beta   90.00
_cell.angle_gamma   90.00
#
_symmetry.space_group_name_H-M   'P 1'
#
loop_
_entity.id
_entity.type
_entity.pdbx_description
1 polymer ?
#
loop_
_entity_poly.entity_id
_entity_poly.type
_entity_poly.pdbx_seq_one_letter_code
_entity_poly.pdbx_strand_id
1 'polypeptide(L)'
;MKSKSIIVSFLLLIGISCKTYEKKANSENRIKIEWVENLNGDFSFREKWNYNEGIYRNKNGELRLDTGLFPPEFQKVINRMKDETGEIFKDSLSKYYKIIDTTHIFHSIKSETNVYEGTIYDHMEFKKMKNSGIKGETINNISGYSHLHIKLENEHCYAWNQYNSTRNLGNHIFNLKNGKILIDKSLFLKGIIKAEFDFNFKNTLALKEKLFWKGKIYSTIKR
;
A
#
# COMPACT_ATOMS: atom_id res chain seq x y z
N MET A 1 -78.45 38.33 -12.66
CA MET A 1 -77.72 37.04 -12.67
C MET A 1 -76.24 37.33 -12.83
N LYS A 2 -75.43 36.89 -11.87
CA LYS A 2 -73.98 37.06 -11.81
C LYS A 2 -73.33 35.99 -12.68
N SER A 3 -72.45 36.32 -13.61
CA SER A 3 -71.39 35.40 -14.05
C SER A 3 -70.05 35.99 -13.67
N LYS A 4 -69.26 35.16 -12.98
CA LYS A 4 -68.00 35.48 -12.32
C LYS A 4 -66.83 35.18 -13.26
N SER A 5 -65.77 35.96 -13.06
CA SER A 5 -64.34 35.79 -13.36
C SER A 5 -63.82 34.46 -13.91
N ILE A 6 -62.75 34.52 -14.71
CA ILE A 6 -61.46 33.87 -14.40
C ILE A 6 -60.34 34.79 -14.91
N ILE A 7 -59.59 35.40 -13.99
CA ILE A 7 -58.27 35.99 -14.25
C ILE A 7 -57.27 34.91 -13.82
N VAL A 8 -56.50 34.39 -14.76
CA VAL A 8 -55.43 33.42 -14.49
C VAL A 8 -54.22 34.20 -13.97
N SER A 9 -54.00 34.11 -12.66
CA SER A 9 -52.82 34.67 -12.00
C SER A 9 -51.64 33.71 -12.17
N PHE A 10 -50.62 34.11 -12.92
CA PHE A 10 -49.37 33.38 -13.10
C PHE A 10 -48.46 33.65 -11.89
N LEU A 11 -48.49 32.75 -10.91
CA LEU A 11 -47.58 32.78 -9.75
C LEU A 11 -46.21 32.23 -10.18
N LEU A 12 -45.29 33.14 -10.50
CA LEU A 12 -43.87 32.86 -10.64
C LEU A 12 -43.26 32.57 -9.26
N LEU A 13 -43.21 31.28 -8.90
CA LEU A 13 -42.37 30.80 -7.81
C LEU A 13 -40.91 30.88 -8.25
N ILE A 14 -40.26 32.01 -7.94
CA ILE A 14 -38.81 32.14 -7.98
C ILE A 14 -38.27 31.19 -6.91
N GLY A 15 -37.78 30.03 -7.37
CA GLY A 15 -37.12 29.05 -6.53
C GLY A 15 -35.93 29.70 -5.84
N ILE A 16 -36.06 29.91 -4.53
CA ILE A 16 -34.95 30.21 -3.64
C ILE A 16 -34.08 28.96 -3.65
N SER A 17 -33.06 28.95 -4.52
CA SER A 17 -31.98 27.98 -4.45
C SER A 17 -31.25 28.26 -3.13
N CYS A 18 -31.67 27.57 -2.09
CA CYS A 18 -30.85 27.37 -0.90
C CYS A 18 -29.55 26.73 -1.36
N LYS A 19 -28.53 27.55 -1.61
CA LYS A 19 -27.14 27.10 -1.53
C LYS A 19 -26.95 26.67 -0.09
N THR A 20 -27.19 25.38 0.17
CA THR A 20 -26.68 24.70 1.33
C THR A 20 -25.17 24.89 1.29
N TYR A 21 -24.67 25.82 2.10
CA TYR A 21 -23.26 25.82 2.48
C TYR A 21 -23.04 24.48 3.17
N GLU A 22 -22.57 23.49 2.40
CA GLU A 22 -22.04 22.27 2.96
C GLU A 22 -20.96 22.68 3.95
N LYS A 23 -21.31 22.58 5.22
CA LYS A 23 -20.39 22.68 6.34
C LYS A 23 -19.29 21.66 6.02
N LYS A 24 -18.06 22.12 5.72
CA LYS A 24 -16.90 21.24 5.52
C LYS A 24 -16.86 20.28 6.71
N ALA A 25 -17.31 19.05 6.49
CA ALA A 25 -17.10 17.98 7.44
C ALA A 25 -15.58 17.93 7.63
N ASN A 26 -15.12 18.13 8.86
CA ASN A 26 -13.72 18.05 9.21
C ASN A 26 -13.29 16.60 8.91
N SER A 27 -12.79 16.34 7.69
CA SER A 27 -12.52 14.99 7.20
C SER A 27 -11.14 14.57 7.70
N GLU A 28 -11.05 14.40 9.01
CA GLU A 28 -9.79 14.48 9.75
C GLU A 28 -8.72 13.44 9.42
N ASN A 29 -9.04 12.43 8.60
CA ASN A 29 -8.13 11.32 8.27
C ASN A 29 -8.15 10.91 6.77
N ARG A 30 -8.54 11.82 5.85
CA ARG A 30 -8.52 11.53 4.40
C ARG A 30 -8.06 12.73 3.58
N ILE A 31 -7.54 12.44 2.41
CA ILE A 31 -7.17 13.43 1.38
C ILE A 31 -7.84 13.07 0.05
N LYS A 32 -8.04 14.06 -0.81
CA LYS A 32 -8.53 13.81 -2.17
C LYS A 32 -7.41 13.20 -3.00
N ILE A 33 -7.74 12.24 -3.85
CA ILE A 33 -6.79 11.68 -4.82
C ILE A 33 -6.59 12.71 -5.95
N GLU A 34 -5.35 12.99 -6.29
CA GLU A 34 -5.00 13.77 -7.48
C GLU A 34 -4.78 12.81 -8.65
N TRP A 35 -5.79 12.67 -9.50
CA TRP A 35 -5.71 11.84 -10.69
C TRP A 35 -4.93 12.57 -11.80
N VAL A 36 -3.93 11.90 -12.36
CA VAL A 36 -3.17 12.37 -13.51
C VAL A 36 -3.20 11.32 -14.62
N GLU A 37 -3.28 11.75 -15.89
CA GLU A 37 -3.39 10.79 -17.01
C GLU A 37 -2.07 10.01 -17.24
N ASN A 38 -0.92 10.67 -17.03
CA ASN A 38 0.40 10.05 -17.12
C ASN A 38 1.30 10.58 -16.00
N LEU A 39 1.54 9.76 -14.98
CA LEU A 39 2.42 10.16 -13.87
C LEU A 39 3.89 10.02 -14.29
N ASN A 40 4.56 11.15 -14.53
CA ASN A 40 5.98 11.18 -14.87
C ASN A 40 6.88 11.03 -13.63
N GLY A 41 8.12 10.61 -13.84
CA GLY A 41 9.13 10.50 -12.80
C GLY A 41 9.90 9.17 -12.86
N ASP A 42 10.97 9.07 -12.07
CA ASP A 42 11.75 7.84 -11.95
C ASP A 42 11.01 6.78 -11.11
N PHE A 43 10.64 5.67 -11.77
CA PHE A 43 10.08 4.44 -11.18
C PHE A 43 10.98 3.23 -11.44
N SER A 44 12.27 3.43 -11.76
CA SER A 44 13.24 2.37 -12.06
C SER A 44 13.45 1.37 -10.90
N PHE A 45 13.05 1.74 -9.67
CA PHE A 45 13.06 0.81 -8.54
C PHE A 45 12.26 -0.46 -8.83
N ARG A 46 11.21 -0.40 -9.67
CA ARG A 46 10.41 -1.57 -10.04
C ARG A 46 11.19 -2.65 -10.80
N GLU A 47 12.34 -2.31 -11.38
CA GLU A 47 13.23 -3.24 -12.07
C GLU A 47 14.19 -3.95 -11.09
N LYS A 48 14.26 -3.46 -9.84
CA LYS A 48 14.98 -4.13 -8.75
C LYS A 48 14.11 -5.23 -8.16
N TRP A 49 14.77 -6.26 -7.66
CA TRP A 49 14.12 -7.39 -7.02
C TRP A 49 14.99 -7.89 -5.87
N ASN A 50 14.32 -8.47 -4.88
CA ASN A 50 14.94 -9.25 -3.83
C ASN A 50 14.24 -10.61 -3.76
N TYR A 51 14.87 -11.61 -3.16
CA TYR A 51 14.14 -12.82 -2.79
C TYR A 51 13.21 -12.55 -1.61
N ASN A 52 12.14 -13.34 -1.52
CA ASN A 52 11.33 -13.39 -0.31
C ASN A 52 12.16 -13.71 0.92
N GLU A 53 11.63 -13.32 2.07
CA GLU A 53 12.14 -13.73 3.35
C GLU A 53 12.35 -15.25 3.44
N GLY A 54 13.37 -15.65 4.17
CA GLY A 54 13.79 -17.04 4.27
C GLY A 54 14.73 -17.47 3.16
N ILE A 55 15.05 -16.64 2.16
CA ILE A 55 16.14 -16.91 1.23
C ILE A 55 17.36 -16.08 1.59
N TYR A 56 18.48 -16.76 1.86
CA TYR A 56 19.72 -16.13 2.29
C TYR A 56 20.93 -16.77 1.64
N ARG A 57 22.08 -16.09 1.65
CA ARG A 57 23.36 -16.68 1.22
C ARG A 57 24.10 -17.26 2.41
N ASN A 58 24.56 -18.50 2.30
CA ASN A 58 25.47 -19.06 3.30
C ASN A 58 26.88 -18.45 3.17
N LYS A 59 27.82 -18.88 4.03
CA LYS A 59 29.23 -18.44 4.02
C LYS A 59 29.96 -18.69 2.68
N ASN A 60 29.46 -19.61 1.86
CA ASN A 60 30.02 -19.95 0.55
C ASN A 60 29.33 -19.17 -0.60
N GLY A 61 28.36 -18.29 -0.29
CA GLY A 61 27.61 -17.49 -1.26
C GLY A 61 26.41 -18.20 -1.90
N GLU A 62 26.12 -19.44 -1.51
CA GLU A 62 25.02 -20.23 -2.06
C GLU A 62 23.68 -19.82 -1.46
N LEU A 63 22.63 -19.74 -2.29
CA LEU A 63 21.29 -19.46 -1.78
C LEU A 63 20.77 -20.67 -1.01
N ARG A 64 20.24 -20.40 0.17
CA ARG A 64 19.62 -21.34 1.09
C ARG A 64 18.22 -20.86 1.43
N LEU A 65 17.42 -21.81 1.89
CA LEU A 65 16.07 -21.57 2.38
C LEU A 65 16.05 -21.82 3.88
N ASP A 66 15.44 -20.91 4.62
CA ASP A 66 15.00 -21.14 5.97
C ASP A 66 13.74 -22.01 5.94
N THR A 67 13.81 -23.12 6.66
CA THR A 67 12.75 -24.12 6.70
C THR A 67 11.54 -23.59 7.46
N GLY A 68 10.37 -23.61 6.84
CA GLY A 68 9.10 -23.22 7.48
C GLY A 68 8.50 -21.90 6.97
N LEU A 69 9.23 -21.16 6.14
CA LEU A 69 8.73 -19.94 5.49
C LEU A 69 8.16 -20.17 4.08
N PHE A 70 8.20 -21.41 3.60
CA PHE A 70 7.77 -21.81 2.26
C PHE A 70 6.69 -22.88 2.33
N PRO A 71 5.79 -22.95 1.31
CA PRO A 71 4.77 -23.99 1.26
C PRO A 71 5.36 -25.41 1.39
N PRO A 72 4.70 -26.34 2.10
CA PRO A 72 5.25 -27.67 2.36
C PRO A 72 5.63 -28.44 1.08
N GLU A 73 4.87 -28.29 0.00
CA GLU A 73 5.16 -28.90 -1.30
C GLU A 73 6.44 -28.35 -1.92
N PHE A 74 6.67 -27.04 -1.81
CA PHE A 74 7.89 -26.39 -2.28
C PHE A 74 9.09 -26.90 -1.47
N GLN A 75 8.95 -26.92 -0.14
CA GLN A 75 9.99 -27.40 0.76
C GLN A 75 10.35 -28.87 0.49
N LYS A 76 9.35 -29.73 0.21
CA LYS A 76 9.56 -31.15 -0.10
C LYS A 76 10.36 -31.36 -1.38
N VAL A 77 10.11 -30.57 -2.43
CA VAL A 77 10.86 -30.64 -3.68
C VAL A 77 12.31 -30.24 -3.45
N ILE A 78 12.54 -29.14 -2.74
CA ILE A 78 13.88 -28.63 -2.48
C ILE A 78 14.68 -29.54 -1.54
N ASN A 79 14.05 -30.11 -0.51
CA ASN A 79 14.73 -30.99 0.44
C ASN A 79 15.23 -32.28 -0.21
N ARG A 80 14.60 -32.75 -1.29
CA ARG A 80 15.09 -33.91 -2.07
C ARG A 80 16.39 -33.63 -2.84
N MET A 81 16.78 -32.37 -2.96
CA MET A 81 18.01 -31.95 -3.65
C MET A 81 19.16 -31.73 -2.68
N LYS A 82 18.96 -32.04 -1.39
CA LYS A 82 19.93 -31.86 -0.33
C LYS A 82 20.31 -33.20 0.29
N ASP A 83 21.54 -33.30 0.79
CA ASP A 83 21.98 -34.40 1.63
C ASP A 83 21.53 -34.23 3.09
N GLU A 84 21.91 -35.19 3.93
CA GLU A 84 21.57 -35.22 5.36
C GLU A 84 22.16 -34.05 6.15
N THR A 85 23.23 -33.43 5.66
CA THR A 85 23.86 -32.23 6.26
C THR A 85 23.23 -30.93 5.78
N GLY A 86 22.31 -31.02 4.81
CA GLY A 86 21.62 -29.90 4.19
C GLY A 86 22.34 -29.32 2.98
N GLU A 87 23.46 -29.90 2.55
CA GLU A 87 24.23 -29.50 1.37
C GLU A 87 23.53 -29.91 0.08
N ILE A 88 23.58 -29.06 -0.95
CA ILE A 88 22.88 -29.33 -2.22
C ILE A 88 23.72 -30.31 -3.05
N PHE A 89 23.12 -31.39 -3.54
CA PHE A 89 23.83 -32.32 -4.42
C PHE A 89 24.33 -31.60 -5.69
N LYS A 90 25.58 -31.85 -6.10
CA LYS A 90 26.22 -31.17 -7.24
C LYS A 90 25.41 -31.31 -8.53
N ASP A 91 24.83 -32.48 -8.79
CA ASP A 91 24.00 -32.77 -9.96
C ASP A 91 22.61 -32.09 -9.90
N SER A 92 22.19 -31.64 -8.72
CA SER A 92 20.91 -30.99 -8.47
C SER A 92 21.00 -29.47 -8.41
N LEU A 93 22.22 -28.90 -8.39
CA LEU A 93 22.46 -27.47 -8.18
C LEU A 93 21.74 -26.58 -9.20
N SER A 94 21.81 -26.92 -10.49
CA SER A 94 21.13 -26.15 -11.54
C SER A 94 19.60 -26.17 -11.40
N LYS A 95 19.04 -27.34 -11.06
CA LYS A 95 17.59 -27.50 -10.84
C LYS A 95 17.13 -26.76 -9.59
N TYR A 96 17.94 -26.79 -8.53
CA TYR A 96 17.70 -26.05 -7.29
C TYR A 96 17.58 -24.55 -7.59
N TYR A 97 18.58 -23.95 -8.23
CA TYR A 97 18.56 -22.52 -8.52
C TYR A 97 17.44 -22.12 -9.47
N LYS A 98 17.10 -22.96 -10.46
CA LYS A 98 15.95 -22.70 -11.33
C LYS A 98 14.63 -22.58 -10.55
N ILE A 99 14.48 -23.28 -9.43
CA ILE A 99 13.29 -23.18 -8.59
C ILE A 99 13.37 -21.94 -7.69
N ILE A 100 14.50 -21.72 -7.00
CA ILE A 100 14.71 -20.54 -6.16
C ILE A 100 14.53 -19.25 -6.96
N ASP A 101 15.05 -19.19 -8.18
CA ASP A 101 14.96 -18.03 -9.03
C ASP A 101 13.53 -17.69 -9.46
N THR A 102 12.54 -18.57 -9.26
CA THR A 102 11.13 -18.21 -9.47
C THR A 102 10.50 -17.44 -8.31
N THR A 103 11.20 -17.31 -7.19
CA THR A 103 10.65 -16.72 -5.96
C THR A 103 11.13 -15.30 -5.70
N HIS A 104 11.85 -14.67 -6.64
CA HIS A 104 12.17 -13.25 -6.53
C HIS A 104 10.90 -12.42 -6.68
N ILE A 105 10.84 -11.31 -5.94
CA ILE A 105 9.77 -10.33 -6.04
C ILE A 105 10.37 -8.99 -6.40
N PHE A 106 9.77 -8.33 -7.40
CA PHE A 106 10.14 -6.98 -7.78
C PHE A 106 9.71 -5.97 -6.71
N HIS A 107 10.51 -4.93 -6.54
CA HIS A 107 10.16 -3.84 -5.63
C HIS A 107 8.92 -3.13 -6.12
N SER A 108 8.03 -2.76 -5.20
CA SER A 108 6.77 -2.09 -5.53
C SER A 108 6.57 -0.79 -4.76
N ILE A 109 7.49 -0.43 -3.88
CA ILE A 109 7.57 0.87 -3.22
C ILE A 109 9.02 1.32 -3.07
N LYS A 110 9.25 2.62 -3.14
CA LYS A 110 10.50 3.28 -2.72
C LYS A 110 10.11 4.50 -1.91
N SER A 111 10.55 4.58 -0.65
CA SER A 111 10.10 5.63 0.27
C SER A 111 11.16 6.07 1.28
N GLU A 112 10.92 7.27 1.83
CA GLU A 112 11.62 7.85 2.97
C GLU A 112 10.59 8.07 4.08
N THR A 113 10.95 7.74 5.32
CA THR A 113 10.03 7.75 6.46
C THR A 113 10.69 8.34 7.69
N ASN A 114 9.87 8.94 8.54
CA ASN A 114 10.19 9.19 9.94
C ASN A 114 9.06 8.60 10.77
N VAL A 115 9.20 7.33 11.14
CA VAL A 115 8.24 6.57 11.95
C VAL A 115 8.97 5.78 13.02
N TYR A 116 8.28 5.45 14.11
CA TYR A 116 8.86 4.65 15.19
C TYR A 116 9.29 3.28 14.68
N GLU A 117 10.53 2.88 14.98
CA GLU A 117 11.08 1.57 14.60
C GLU A 117 10.87 1.29 13.09
N GLY A 118 11.02 2.35 12.28
CA GLY A 118 10.89 2.30 10.84
C GLY A 118 12.07 1.58 10.19
N THR A 119 11.74 0.70 9.25
CA THR A 119 12.69 0.03 8.37
C THR A 119 12.53 0.54 6.92
N ILE A 120 13.44 0.14 6.04
CA ILE A 120 13.27 0.36 4.60
C ILE A 120 12.28 -0.69 4.08
N TYR A 121 11.29 -0.22 3.33
CA TYR A 121 10.29 -1.06 2.69
C TYR A 121 10.51 -1.02 1.19
N ASP A 122 10.70 -2.20 0.60
CA ASP A 122 10.81 -2.37 -0.85
C ASP A 122 9.52 -2.93 -1.47
N HIS A 123 8.62 -3.47 -0.63
CA HIS A 123 7.40 -4.14 -1.08
C HIS A 123 6.14 -3.55 -0.43
N MET A 124 5.15 -3.30 -1.28
CA MET A 124 3.79 -2.91 -0.95
C MET A 124 2.81 -3.69 -1.84
N GLU A 125 1.81 -4.30 -1.20
CA GLU A 125 0.76 -5.05 -1.90
C GLU A 125 -0.56 -4.32 -1.83
N PHE A 126 -1.31 -4.34 -2.94
CA PHE A 126 -2.68 -3.83 -3.01
C PHE A 126 -3.66 -4.96 -3.31
N LYS A 127 -4.77 -5.00 -2.58
CA LYS A 127 -5.85 -5.98 -2.74
C LYS A 127 -7.20 -5.28 -2.88
N LYS A 128 -8.06 -5.78 -3.75
CA LYS A 128 -9.46 -5.36 -3.80
C LYS A 128 -10.20 -5.78 -2.53
N MET A 129 -11.03 -4.90 -2.02
CA MET A 129 -11.93 -5.18 -0.90
C MET A 129 -13.32 -5.56 -1.43
N LYS A 130 -14.08 -6.30 -0.62
CA LYS A 130 -15.47 -6.71 -0.95
C LYS A 130 -16.40 -5.52 -1.26
N ASN A 131 -16.12 -4.34 -0.69
CA ASN A 131 -16.94 -3.14 -0.81
C ASN A 131 -16.44 -2.15 -1.87
N SER A 132 -15.74 -2.62 -2.91
CA SER A 132 -15.16 -1.82 -4.01
C SER A 132 -13.93 -0.95 -3.67
N GLY A 133 -13.55 -0.85 -2.40
CA GLY A 133 -12.30 -0.20 -2.00
C GLY A 133 -11.06 -1.01 -2.39
N ILE A 134 -9.90 -0.36 -2.43
CA ILE A 134 -8.60 -1.02 -2.59
C ILE A 134 -7.79 -0.72 -1.34
N LYS A 135 -7.23 -1.75 -0.70
CA LYS A 135 -6.33 -1.60 0.44
C LYS A 135 -4.93 -2.00 0.05
N GLY A 136 -3.98 -1.13 0.34
CA GLY A 136 -2.56 -1.36 0.23
C GLY A 136 -1.87 -1.43 1.59
N GLU A 137 -0.84 -2.26 1.71
CA GLU A 137 0.01 -2.30 2.90
C GLU A 137 1.46 -2.61 2.54
N THR A 138 2.39 -1.96 3.23
CA THR A 138 3.81 -2.31 3.15
C THR A 138 4.05 -3.65 3.80
N ILE A 139 4.67 -4.56 3.06
CA ILE A 139 5.00 -5.90 3.54
C ILE A 139 6.44 -5.90 4.03
N ASN A 140 6.61 -6.47 5.21
CA ASN A 140 7.90 -6.62 5.86
C ASN A 140 8.42 -8.04 5.74
N ASN A 141 9.73 -8.13 5.94
CA ASN A 141 10.40 -9.30 6.49
C ASN A 141 10.26 -9.19 8.02
N ILE A 142 10.15 -10.28 8.78
CA ILE A 142 9.82 -10.47 10.24
C ILE A 142 10.19 -9.34 11.24
N SER A 143 11.13 -8.44 10.92
CA SER A 143 11.69 -7.40 11.78
C SER A 143 11.08 -6.00 11.69
N GLY A 144 10.12 -5.71 10.81
CA GLY A 144 9.60 -4.34 10.72
C GLY A 144 8.35 -4.11 11.56
N TYR A 145 8.38 -3.05 12.37
CA TYR A 145 7.38 -2.78 13.41
C TYR A 145 6.36 -1.70 13.03
N SER A 146 6.58 -1.00 11.91
CA SER A 146 5.78 0.16 11.50
C SER A 146 5.32 0.08 10.04
N HIS A 147 4.08 -0.31 9.82
CA HIS A 147 3.54 -0.55 8.48
C HIS A 147 2.74 0.65 7.97
N LEU A 148 2.97 1.05 6.72
CA LEU A 148 2.09 1.97 6.02
C LEU A 148 0.90 1.20 5.48
N HIS A 149 -0.29 1.69 5.76
CA HIS A 149 -1.51 1.27 5.10
C HIS A 149 -2.10 2.42 4.30
N ILE A 150 -2.62 2.09 3.13
CA ILE A 150 -3.34 2.99 2.25
C ILE A 150 -4.69 2.35 1.93
N LYS A 151 -5.78 3.11 1.97
CA LYS A 151 -7.07 2.70 1.45
C LYS A 151 -7.53 3.73 0.42
N LEU A 152 -7.80 3.26 -0.80
CA LEU A 152 -8.38 4.04 -1.87
C LEU A 152 -9.87 3.66 -1.95
N GLU A 153 -10.73 4.65 -1.78
CA GLU A 153 -12.18 4.44 -1.81
C GLU A 153 -12.85 5.70 -2.35
N ASN A 154 -13.60 5.53 -3.44
CA ASN A 154 -14.11 6.65 -4.24
C ASN A 154 -12.96 7.59 -4.66
N GLU A 155 -13.17 8.90 -4.55
CA GLU A 155 -12.17 9.94 -4.87
C GLU A 155 -11.20 10.27 -3.72
N HIS A 156 -11.11 9.40 -2.71
CA HIS A 156 -10.36 9.69 -1.49
C HIS A 156 -9.34 8.60 -1.15
N CYS A 157 -8.22 9.07 -0.60
CA CYS A 157 -7.20 8.24 0.00
C CYS A 157 -7.22 8.41 1.53
N TYR A 158 -7.24 7.29 2.22
CA TYR A 158 -7.00 7.18 3.65
C TYR A 158 -5.63 6.55 3.85
N ALA A 159 -4.87 7.04 4.81
CA ALA A 159 -3.59 6.43 5.17
C ALA A 159 -3.42 6.39 6.69
N TRP A 160 -2.71 5.38 7.16
CA TRP A 160 -2.31 5.29 8.56
C TRP A 160 -1.01 4.50 8.68
N ASN A 161 -0.23 4.83 9.70
CA ASN A 161 0.89 4.02 10.12
C ASN A 161 0.46 3.13 11.30
N GLN A 162 0.57 1.82 11.15
CA GLN A 162 0.35 0.86 12.22
C GLN A 162 1.69 0.50 12.83
N TYR A 163 1.89 0.83 14.10
CA TYR A 163 3.12 0.59 14.85
C TYR A 163 2.87 -0.45 15.95
N ASN A 164 3.57 -1.58 15.87
CA ASN A 164 3.57 -2.64 16.87
C ASN A 164 4.88 -2.55 17.67
N SER A 165 4.86 -1.87 18.81
CA SER A 165 6.06 -1.53 19.56
C SER A 165 6.78 -2.77 20.12
N THR A 166 8.10 -2.85 19.95
CA THR A 166 8.94 -3.81 20.70
C THR A 166 9.14 -3.41 22.16
N ARG A 167 8.95 -2.13 22.45
CA ARG A 167 8.90 -1.57 23.80
C ARG A 167 7.48 -1.77 24.36
N ASN A 168 7.29 -1.84 25.68
CA ASN A 168 5.98 -2.03 26.35
C ASN A 168 4.95 -0.88 26.15
N LEU A 169 4.90 -0.27 24.97
CA LEU A 169 3.95 0.77 24.55
C LEU A 169 2.70 0.16 23.89
N GLY A 170 2.79 -1.08 23.40
CA GLY A 170 1.70 -1.76 22.72
C GLY A 170 1.54 -1.35 21.25
N ASN A 171 0.33 -1.53 20.73
CA ASN A 171 0.01 -1.26 19.33
C ASN A 171 -0.60 0.14 19.17
N HIS A 172 -0.09 0.91 18.22
CA HIS A 172 -0.54 2.26 17.92
C HIS A 172 -0.93 2.41 16.45
N ILE A 173 -1.95 3.23 16.21
CA ILE A 173 -2.36 3.65 14.87
C ILE A 173 -2.20 5.17 14.80
N PHE A 174 -1.30 5.64 13.95
CA PHE A 174 -1.11 7.04 13.65
C PHE A 174 -1.87 7.39 12.37
N ASN A 175 -3.00 8.08 12.51
CA ASN A 175 -3.85 8.45 11.39
C ASN A 175 -3.26 9.60 10.58
N LEU A 176 -3.59 9.64 9.28
CA LEU A 176 -3.24 10.74 8.39
C LEU A 176 -3.68 12.09 8.98
N LYS A 177 -2.73 13.02 9.09
CA LYS A 177 -2.98 14.42 9.48
C LYS A 177 -3.24 15.28 8.24
N ASN A 178 -2.36 15.16 7.25
CA ASN A 178 -2.45 15.81 5.94
C ASN A 178 -1.46 15.15 4.98
N GLY A 179 -1.52 15.53 3.70
CA GLY A 179 -0.62 15.01 2.69
C GLY A 179 -1.18 15.15 1.29
N LYS A 180 -0.53 14.49 0.33
CA LYS A 180 -0.95 14.40 -1.06
C LYS A 180 -0.68 13.01 -1.62
N ILE A 181 -1.46 12.61 -2.61
CA ILE A 181 -1.20 11.44 -3.43
C ILE A 181 -1.62 11.72 -4.87
N LEU A 182 -0.70 11.51 -5.79
CA LEU A 182 -0.94 11.52 -7.22
C LEU A 182 -1.03 10.08 -7.72
N ILE A 183 -2.07 9.75 -8.49
CA ILE A 183 -2.25 8.41 -9.06
C ILE A 183 -2.41 8.51 -10.57
N ASP A 184 -1.66 7.67 -11.28
CA ASP A 184 -1.80 7.48 -12.72
C ASP A 184 -3.14 6.80 -13.03
N LYS A 185 -4.07 7.56 -13.59
CA LYS A 185 -5.43 7.11 -13.87
C LYS A 185 -5.46 6.04 -14.95
N SER A 186 -4.63 6.18 -15.98
CA SER A 186 -4.61 5.25 -17.12
C SER A 186 -4.16 3.84 -16.70
N LEU A 187 -3.16 3.77 -15.81
CA LEU A 187 -2.66 2.52 -15.24
C LEU A 187 -3.58 1.99 -14.14
N PHE A 188 -4.19 2.86 -13.35
CA PHE A 188 -5.17 2.46 -12.34
C PHE A 188 -6.35 1.69 -12.94
N LEU A 189 -6.89 2.16 -14.06
CA LEU A 189 -7.95 1.48 -14.81
C LEU A 189 -7.54 0.09 -15.31
N LYS A 190 -6.23 -0.14 -15.50
CA LYS A 190 -5.64 -1.44 -15.90
C LYS A 190 -5.25 -2.31 -14.70
N GLY A 191 -5.60 -1.91 -13.48
CA GLY A 191 -5.31 -2.67 -12.28
C GLY A 191 -3.91 -2.44 -11.71
N ILE A 192 -3.25 -1.31 -12.02
CA ILE A 192 -1.91 -0.98 -11.53
C ILE A 192 -1.95 0.33 -10.74
N ILE A 193 -1.51 0.30 -9.48
CA ILE A 193 -1.23 1.51 -8.70
C ILE A 193 0.16 2.01 -9.08
N LYS A 194 0.22 3.07 -9.90
CA LYS A 194 1.42 3.90 -10.07
C LYS A 194 1.15 5.24 -9.41
N ALA A 195 1.85 5.52 -8.30
CA ALA A 195 1.55 6.69 -7.47
C ALA A 195 2.81 7.36 -6.90
N GLU A 196 2.69 8.65 -6.61
CA GLU A 196 3.63 9.43 -5.80
C GLU A 196 2.86 10.01 -4.60
N PHE A 197 3.43 9.91 -3.42
CA PHE A 197 2.74 10.30 -2.18
C PHE A 197 3.66 11.00 -1.18
N ASP A 198 3.05 11.81 -0.33
CA ASP A 198 3.71 12.49 0.79
C ASP A 198 2.67 12.66 1.90
N PHE A 199 2.83 11.90 2.99
CA PHE A 199 1.88 11.84 4.10
C PHE A 199 2.53 12.28 5.41
N ASN A 200 1.81 13.09 6.17
CA ASN A 200 2.13 13.39 7.57
C ASN A 200 1.08 12.75 8.47
N PHE A 201 1.50 12.14 9.58
CA PHE A 201 0.61 11.48 10.52
C PHE A 201 0.49 12.24 11.85
N LYS A 202 -0.63 12.06 12.54
CA LYS A 202 -0.84 12.59 13.89
C LYS A 202 -0.02 11.76 14.87
N ASN A 203 1.07 12.31 15.40
CA ASN A 203 1.87 11.66 16.44
C ASN A 203 1.19 11.80 17.80
N THR A 204 0.64 10.71 18.32
CA THR A 204 -0.03 10.68 19.63
C THR A 204 0.92 10.36 20.79
N LEU A 205 2.15 9.93 20.52
CA LEU A 205 3.15 9.59 21.53
C LEU A 205 4.09 10.75 21.85
N ALA A 206 4.57 11.45 20.82
CA ALA A 206 5.40 12.64 20.96
C ALA A 206 4.82 13.79 20.12
N LEU A 207 3.95 14.60 20.74
CA LEU A 207 3.16 15.64 20.06
C LEU A 207 3.98 16.68 19.27
N LYS A 208 5.26 16.85 19.61
CA LYS A 208 6.18 17.78 18.95
C LYS A 208 6.95 17.15 17.78
N GLU A 209 6.99 15.83 17.67
CA GLU A 209 7.70 15.11 16.62
C GLU A 209 6.79 14.86 15.42
N LYS A 210 7.31 15.08 14.21
CA LYS A 210 6.57 14.86 12.97
C LYS A 210 6.77 13.43 12.48
N LEU A 211 5.68 12.68 12.36
CA LEU A 211 5.70 11.40 11.67
C LEU A 211 5.35 11.62 10.20
N PHE A 212 6.16 11.09 9.29
CA PHE A 212 5.90 11.19 7.86
C PHE A 212 6.28 9.94 7.09
N TRP A 213 5.67 9.79 5.92
CA TRP A 213 6.02 8.78 4.93
C TRP A 213 5.78 9.36 3.54
N LYS A 214 6.83 9.42 2.72
CA LYS A 214 6.75 9.92 1.34
C LYS A 214 7.49 8.98 0.40
N GLY A 215 7.04 8.88 -0.85
CA GLY A 215 7.64 7.96 -1.79
C GLY A 215 6.84 7.73 -3.05
N LYS A 216 7.20 6.65 -3.74
CA LYS A 216 6.60 6.21 -4.99
C LYS A 216 6.19 4.75 -4.92
N ILE A 217 5.11 4.41 -5.60
CA ILE A 217 4.51 3.08 -5.62
C ILE A 217 4.34 2.64 -7.08
N TYR A 218 4.65 1.38 -7.35
CA TYR A 218 4.32 0.70 -8.59
C TYR A 218 3.90 -0.75 -8.25
N SER A 219 2.59 -1.02 -8.17
CA SER A 219 2.09 -2.31 -7.70
C SER A 219 0.80 -2.72 -8.43
N THR A 220 0.67 -4.00 -8.75
CA THR A 220 -0.58 -4.55 -9.30
C THR A 220 -1.62 -4.74 -8.21
N ILE A 221 -2.88 -4.46 -8.52
CA ILE A 221 -4.01 -4.70 -7.63
C ILE A 221 -4.40 -6.19 -7.73
N LYS A 222 -4.17 -6.95 -6.65
CA LYS A 222 -4.60 -8.35 -6.52
C LYS A 222 -6.12 -8.43 -6.29
N ARG A 223 -6.72 -9.55 -6.73
CA ARG A 223 -8.13 -9.86 -6.51
C ARG A 223 -8.40 -10.34 -5.08
#